data_AF-A0A950M5J1-F1
#
_entry.id   AF-A0A950M5J1-F1
#
_cell.length_a   1.000
_cell.length_b   1.000
_cell.length_c   1.000
_cell.angle_alpha   90.00
_cell.angle_beta   90.00
_cell.angle_gamma   90.00
#
_symmetry.space_group_name_H-M   'P 1'
#
loop_
_entity.id
_entity.type
_entity.pdbx_description
1 polymer ?
#
loop_
_entity_poly.entity_id
_entity_poly.type
_entity_poly.pdbx_seq_one_letter_code
_entity_poly.pdbx_strand_id
1 'polypeptide(L)' 'MDKLDAMAIFVRAVERGSFSAVARELLSSQPNISKQISALETALGGRLFVR' A
#
# COMPACT_ATOMS: atom_id res chain seq x y z
N MET A 1 -0.61 -5.93 11.40
CA MET A 1 0.27 -4.95 10.74
C MET A 1 0.06 -3.62 11.42
N ASP A 2 1.13 -2.88 11.66
CA ASP A 2 1.04 -1.55 12.23
C ASP A 2 0.45 -0.58 11.18
N LYS A 3 -0.34 0.40 11.63
CA LYS A 3 -0.90 1.44 10.75
C LYS A 3 0.21 2.26 10.07
N LEU A 4 1.34 2.45 10.75
CA LEU A 4 2.51 3.16 10.24
C LEU A 4 3.15 2.42 9.06
N ASP A 5 3.24 1.08 9.11
CA ASP A 5 3.78 0.29 8.00
C ASP A 5 2.92 0.46 6.75
N ALA A 6 1.59 0.43 6.91
CA ALA A 6 0.67 0.63 5.80
C ALA A 6 0.77 2.06 5.22
N MET A 7 0.96 3.07 6.08
CA MET A 7 1.20 4.45 5.64
C MET A 7 2.53 4.59 4.87
N ALA A 8 3.60 3.94 5.33
CA ALA A 8 4.88 3.92 4.63
C ALA A 8 4.75 3.27 3.25
N ILE A 9 3.99 2.18 3.16
CA ILE A 9 3.70 1.48 1.91
C ILE A 9 2.87 2.35 0.96
N PHE A 10 1.90 3.11 1.48
CA PHE A 10 1.15 4.09 0.70
C PHE A 10 2.08 5.15 0.09
N VAL A 11 2.92 5.80 0.89
CA VAL A 11 3.89 6.80 0.41
C VAL A 11 4.77 6.19 -0.67
N ARG A 12 5.33 5.01 -0.41
CA ARG A 12 6.22 4.33 -1.36
C ARG A 12 5.51 3.96 -2.66
N ALA A 13 4.25 3.55 -2.59
CA ALA A 13 3.45 3.24 -3.77
C ALA A 13 3.18 4.48 -4.64
N VAL A 14 2.96 5.64 -4.03
CA VAL A 14 2.83 6.92 -4.75
C VAL A 14 4.15 7.30 -5.40
N GLU A 15 5.28 7.20 -4.69
CA GLU A 15 6.61 7.52 -5.24
C GLU A 15 7.01 6.63 -6.42
N ARG A 16 6.62 5.35 -6.37
CA ARG A 16 6.98 4.36 -7.40
C ARG A 16 5.94 4.22 -8.51
N GLY A 17 4.74 4.72 -8.31
CA GLY A 17 3.61 4.59 -9.23
C GLY A 17 3.19 3.14 -9.52
N SER A 18 3.62 2.17 -8.70
CA SER A 18 3.36 0.74 -8.97
C SER A 18 3.44 -0.11 -7.72
N PHE A 19 2.33 -0.80 -7.38
CA PHE A 19 2.30 -1.75 -6.27
C PHE A 19 3.22 -2.96 -6.51
N SER A 20 3.42 -3.37 -7.77
CA SER A 20 4.35 -4.45 -8.10
C SER A 20 5.82 -4.06 -7.88
N ALA A 21 6.16 -2.78 -8.08
CA ALA A 21 7.50 -2.27 -7.78
C ALA A 21 7.76 -2.26 -6.26
N VAL A 22 6.80 -1.75 -5.47
CA VAL A 22 6.89 -1.76 -4.00
C VAL A 22 6.97 -3.18 -3.45
N ALA A 23 6.18 -4.11 -4.00
CA ALA A 23 6.23 -5.51 -3.60
C ALA A 23 7.63 -6.12 -3.78
N ARG A 24 8.30 -5.85 -4.91
CA ARG A 24 9.67 -6.31 -5.14
C ARG A 24 10.67 -5.70 -4.16
N GLU A 25 10.54 -4.40 -3.87
CA GLU A 25 11.43 -3.70 -2.92
C GLU A 25 11.31 -4.23 -1.49
N LEU A 26 10.09 -4.56 -1.08
CA LEU A 26 9.79 -5.04 0.26
C LEU A 26 9.82 -6.58 0.38
N LEU A 27 10.37 -7.28 -0.63
CA LEU A 27 10.42 -8.74 -0.69
C LEU A 27 9.05 -9.38 -0.37
N SER A 28 8.00 -8.81 -0.95
CA SER A 28 6.61 -9.17 -0.72
C SER A 28 5.89 -9.47 -2.04
N SER A 29 4.58 -9.69 -1.97
CA SER A 29 3.73 -9.90 -3.14
C SER A 29 2.84 -8.69 -3.39
N GLN A 30 2.56 -8.39 -4.67
CA GLN A 30 1.65 -7.30 -5.03
C GLN A 30 0.25 -7.47 -4.38
N PRO A 31 -0.34 -8.67 -4.31
CA PRO A 31 -1.60 -8.87 -3.57
C PRO A 31 -1.51 -8.50 -2.09
N ASN A 32 -0.37 -8.77 -1.44
CA ASN A 32 -0.15 -8.36 -0.06
C ASN A 32 -0.10 -6.83 0.08
N ILE A 33 0.64 -6.14 -0.80
CA ILE A 33 0.65 -4.66 -0.84
C ILE A 33 -0.77 -4.11 -1.05
N SER A 34 -1.51 -4.65 -2.02
CA SER A 34 -2.89 -4.23 -2.27
C SER A 34 -3.79 -4.43 -1.05
N LYS A 35 -3.67 -5.55 -0.35
CA LYS A 35 -4.46 -5.84 0.86
C LYS A 35 -4.18 -4.83 1.96
N GLN A 36 -2.93 -4.42 2.14
CA GLN A 36 -2.54 -3.47 3.16
C GLN A 36 -3.03 -2.06 2.85
N ILE A 37 -2.98 -1.64 1.59
CA ILE A 37 -3.58 -0.38 1.14
C ILE A 37 -5.10 -0.40 1.38
N SER A 38 -5.80 -1.47 1.01
CA SER A 38 -7.25 -1.59 1.25
C SER A 38 -7.60 -1.56 2.75
N ALA A 39 -6.76 -2.17 3.60
CA ALA A 39 -6.93 -2.10 5.04
C ALA A 39 -6.73 -0.67 5.57
N LEU A 40 -5.76 0.07 5.03
CA LEU A 40 -5.54 1.48 5.37
C LEU A 40 -6.69 2.37 4.91
N GLU A 41 -7.17 2.20 3.69
CA GLU A 41 -8.36 2.90 3.16
C GLU A 41 -9.59 2.68 4.06
N THR A 42 -9.79 1.44 4.51
CA THR A 42 -10.88 1.08 5.44
C THR A 42 -10.70 1.78 6.79
N ALA A 43 -9.49 1.77 7.34
CA ALA A 43 -9.19 2.41 8.62
C ALA A 43 -9.29 3.95 8.58
N LEU A 44 -9.10 4.55 7.41
CA LEU A 44 -9.25 6.00 7.19
C LEU A 44 -10.67 6.40 6.76
N GLY A 45 -11.53 5.43 6.39
CA GLY A 45 -12.88 5.69 5.90
C GLY A 45 -12.94 6.31 4.51
N GLY A 46 -11.89 6.14 3.69
CA GLY A 46 -11.80 6.79 2.38
C GLY A 46 -10.83 6.09 1.44
N ARG A 47 -10.97 6.34 0.13
CA ARG A 47 -10.06 5.82 -0.89
C ARG A 47 -8.81 6.68 -1.00
N LEU A 48 -7.66 6.03 -1.10
CA LEU A 48 -6.35 6.66 -1.29
C LEU A 48 -5.93 6.65 -2.77
N PHE A 49 -6.39 5.67 -3.54
CA PHE A 49 -6.14 5.58 -4.97
C PHE A 49 -7.43 5.62 -5.79
N VAL A 50 -7.32 6.20 -6.98
CA VAL A 50 -8.33 6.14 -8.05
C VAL A 50 -7.79 5.21 -9.14
N ARG A 51 -8.66 4.40 -9.74
CA ARG A 51 -8.30 3.39 -10.75
C ARG A 51 -8.55 3.92 -12.14
#